data_AF-A0A137NUB7-F1
#
_entry.id   AF-A0A137NUB7-F1
#
_cell.length_a   1.000
_cell.length_b   1.000
_cell.length_c   1.000
_cell.angle_alpha   90.00
_cell.angle_beta   90.00
_cell.angle_gamma   90.00
#
_symmetry.space_group_name_H-M   'P 1'
#
loop_
_entity.id
_entity.type
_entity.pdbx_description
1 polymer ?
#
loop_
_entity_poly.entity_id
_entity_poly.type
_entity_poly.pdbx_seq_one_letter_code
_entity_poly.pdbx_strand_id
1 'polypeptide(L)'
;FAQKHVQYFESIHGVPMFFPWHRAYLADLERLLRTKDPKVSIPFWDWTQYYSNRNNDPIWQWFGKEGNRNRQNCVTAGVFSNFMVYYGPSMNERPSNRCFTRSPTPGTTFGCSSTDFTINVIDQKDTKSFWEYIENTCHNSVHAAIGGDFANFISTNDPLFFSHHAFVDAAWFLRQMRHP
;
A
#
# COMPACT_ATOMS: atom_id res chain seq x y z
N PHE A 1 4.31 7.22 11.93
CA PHE A 1 4.14 6.84 10.52
C PHE A 1 2.83 7.37 9.97
N ALA A 2 1.65 6.81 10.30
CA ALA A 2 0.36 7.28 9.76
C ALA A 2 0.14 8.81 9.84
N GLN A 3 0.52 9.48 10.95
CA GLN A 3 0.50 10.95 11.04
C GLN A 3 1.19 11.65 9.88
N LYS A 4 2.42 11.22 9.60
CA LYS A 4 3.33 11.85 8.65
C LYS A 4 2.73 11.72 7.25
N HIS A 5 2.19 10.55 6.91
CA HIS A 5 1.52 10.34 5.64
C HIS A 5 0.33 11.28 5.43
N VAL A 6 -0.57 11.39 6.41
CA VAL A 6 -1.72 12.31 6.32
C VAL A 6 -1.29 13.77 6.23
N GLN A 7 -0.35 14.19 7.08
CA GLN A 7 0.10 15.57 7.14
C GLN A 7 0.70 16.05 5.81
N TYR A 8 1.37 15.16 5.08
CA TYR A 8 2.04 15.47 3.83
C TYR A 8 1.30 14.96 2.58
N PHE A 9 0.08 14.43 2.71
CA PHE A 9 -0.62 13.70 1.65
C PHE A 9 -0.60 14.43 0.29
N GLU A 10 -0.96 15.71 0.27
CA GLU A 10 -0.99 16.57 -0.93
C GLU A 10 0.39 16.89 -1.52
N SER A 11 1.45 16.77 -0.71
CA SER A 11 2.83 17.07 -1.12
C SER A 11 3.62 15.84 -1.55
N ILE A 12 3.00 14.66 -1.49
CA ILE A 12 3.65 13.36 -1.74
C ILE A 12 2.88 12.48 -2.73
N HIS A 13 1.70 12.92 -3.19
CA HIS A 13 0.91 12.26 -4.24
C HIS A 13 0.61 13.26 -5.37
N GLY A 14 0.43 12.77 -6.59
CA GLY A 14 0.19 13.65 -7.74
C GLY A 14 1.41 14.49 -8.14
N VAL A 15 2.58 14.20 -7.58
CA VAL A 15 3.81 14.99 -7.74
C VAL A 15 5.06 14.10 -7.88
N PRO A 16 6.16 14.61 -8.48
CA PRO A 16 7.42 13.85 -8.62
C PRO A 16 8.03 13.35 -7.31
N MET A 17 7.62 13.92 -6.16
CA MET A 17 8.08 13.52 -4.83
C MET A 17 7.52 12.16 -4.37
N PHE A 18 6.52 11.62 -5.07
CA PHE A 18 5.86 10.36 -4.73
C PHE A 18 6.83 9.22 -4.43
N PHE A 19 7.70 8.86 -5.37
CA PHE A 19 8.64 7.76 -5.14
C PHE A 19 9.70 8.05 -4.08
N PRO A 20 10.50 9.14 -4.15
CA PRO A 20 11.56 9.36 -3.18
C PRO A 20 11.05 9.51 -1.75
N TRP A 21 9.86 10.12 -1.56
CA TRP A 21 9.28 10.24 -0.23
C TRP A 21 8.83 8.88 0.32
N HIS A 22 8.13 8.07 -0.49
CA HIS A 22 7.70 6.73 -0.05
C HIS A 22 8.90 5.79 0.19
N ARG A 23 9.98 5.87 -0.62
CA ARG A 23 11.23 5.16 -0.38
C ARG A 23 11.85 5.53 0.98
N ALA A 24 11.98 6.83 1.26
CA ALA A 24 12.51 7.29 2.55
C ALA A 24 11.60 6.86 3.72
N TYR A 25 10.29 6.90 3.53
CA TYR A 25 9.30 6.48 4.51
C TYR A 25 9.39 4.99 4.86
N LEU A 26 9.56 4.12 3.85
CA LEU A 26 9.82 2.69 4.04
C LEU A 26 11.17 2.46 4.75
N ALA A 27 12.22 3.15 4.34
CA ALA A 27 13.54 3.05 4.95
C ALA A 27 13.54 3.47 6.43
N ASP A 28 12.79 4.50 6.79
CA ASP A 28 12.61 4.92 8.19
C ASP A 28 11.90 3.85 9.02
N LEU A 29 10.85 3.22 8.48
CA LEU A 29 10.17 2.12 9.17
C LEU A 29 11.11 0.92 9.33
N GLU A 30 11.77 0.48 8.25
CA GLU A 30 12.67 -0.67 8.28
C GLU A 30 13.82 -0.45 9.28
N ARG A 31 14.40 0.76 9.32
CA ARG A 31 15.43 1.11 10.31
C ARG A 31 14.93 0.95 11.73
N LEU A 32 13.70 1.37 12.04
CA LEU A 32 13.11 1.20 13.36
C LEU A 32 12.81 -0.27 13.68
N LEU A 33 12.29 -1.04 12.71
CA LEU A 33 12.08 -2.48 12.89
C LEU A 33 13.39 -3.20 13.18
N ARG A 34 14.49 -2.80 12.51
CA ARG A 34 15.84 -3.34 12.75
C ARG A 34 16.42 -3.02 14.13
N THR A 35 15.90 -2.01 14.83
CA THR A 35 16.24 -1.81 16.26
C THR A 35 15.66 -2.88 17.17
N LYS A 36 14.63 -3.61 16.70
CA LYS A 36 14.00 -4.73 17.41
C LYS A 36 14.54 -6.07 16.95
N ASP A 37 14.68 -6.26 15.64
CA ASP A 37 15.33 -7.42 15.05
C ASP A 37 16.14 -6.99 13.82
N PRO A 38 17.48 -7.03 13.87
CA PRO A 38 18.34 -6.53 12.81
C PRO A 38 18.20 -7.28 11.47
N LYS A 39 17.57 -8.46 11.46
CA LYS A 39 17.35 -9.25 10.23
C LYS A 39 16.07 -8.87 9.50
N VAL A 40 15.20 -8.07 10.09
CA VAL A 40 13.94 -7.68 9.46
C VAL A 40 14.20 -6.82 8.23
N SER A 41 13.49 -7.15 7.16
CA SER A 41 13.29 -6.30 6.01
C SER A 41 11.81 -6.19 5.67
N ILE A 42 11.40 -5.11 5.02
CA ILE A 42 10.02 -4.99 4.53
C ILE A 42 9.91 -5.78 3.21
N PRO A 43 9.14 -6.88 3.15
CA PRO A 43 8.97 -7.62 1.90
C PRO A 43 8.04 -6.86 0.96
N PHE A 44 8.32 -6.90 -0.34
CA PHE A 44 7.39 -6.42 -1.35
C PHE A 44 6.23 -7.41 -1.53
N TRP A 45 5.05 -6.90 -1.86
CA TRP A 45 3.88 -7.68 -2.23
C TRP A 45 3.56 -7.47 -3.72
N ASP A 46 3.89 -8.47 -4.53
CA ASP A 46 3.63 -8.49 -5.97
C ASP A 46 2.16 -8.88 -6.25
N TRP A 47 1.29 -7.87 -6.26
CA TRP A 47 -0.14 -8.03 -6.50
C TRP A 47 -0.48 -8.24 -8.00
N THR A 48 0.48 -8.12 -8.93
CA THR A 48 0.20 -8.29 -10.38
C THR A 48 -0.06 -9.76 -10.75
N GLN A 49 0.35 -10.70 -9.89
CA GLN A 49 0.12 -12.14 -10.07
C GLN A 49 -1.34 -12.54 -9.84
N TYR A 50 -2.04 -11.81 -8.97
CA TYR A 50 -3.43 -12.07 -8.59
C TYR A 50 -4.37 -10.94 -9.07
N TYR A 51 -3.93 -10.19 -10.09
CA TYR A 51 -4.56 -8.93 -10.48
C TYR A 51 -6.06 -9.05 -10.78
N SER A 52 -6.48 -10.13 -11.43
CA SER A 52 -7.85 -10.37 -11.90
C SER A 52 -8.76 -10.97 -10.83
N ASN A 53 -8.19 -11.64 -9.83
CA ASN A 53 -8.93 -12.19 -8.70
C ASN A 53 -8.13 -12.05 -7.42
N ARG A 54 -8.25 -10.86 -6.81
CA ARG A 54 -7.59 -10.54 -5.55
C ARG A 54 -7.91 -11.55 -4.45
N ASN A 55 -9.04 -12.26 -4.50
CA ASN A 55 -9.44 -13.18 -3.43
C ASN A 55 -8.52 -14.39 -3.30
N ASN A 56 -7.79 -14.75 -4.36
CA ASN A 56 -6.89 -15.89 -4.40
C ASN A 56 -5.46 -15.55 -3.93
N ASP A 57 -5.19 -14.29 -3.61
CA ASP A 57 -3.86 -13.86 -3.21
C ASP A 57 -3.46 -14.48 -1.85
N PRO A 58 -2.33 -15.19 -1.75
CA PRO A 58 -1.88 -15.83 -0.51
C PRO A 58 -1.52 -14.83 0.59
N ILE A 59 -1.36 -13.53 0.28
CA ILE A 59 -1.09 -12.49 1.28
C ILE A 59 -2.13 -12.47 2.41
N TRP A 60 -3.37 -12.87 2.12
CA TRP A 60 -4.48 -12.88 3.07
C TRP A 60 -4.32 -13.88 4.21
N GLN A 61 -3.53 -14.94 4.02
CA GLN A 61 -3.21 -15.87 5.10
C GLN A 61 -2.52 -15.16 6.27
N TRP A 62 -1.71 -14.15 5.96
CA TRP A 62 -0.90 -13.43 6.93
C TRP A 62 -1.56 -12.13 7.37
N PHE A 63 -2.10 -11.35 6.44
CA PHE A 63 -2.62 -10.01 6.70
C PHE A 63 -4.12 -9.96 7.01
N GLY A 64 -4.82 -11.10 6.94
CA GLY A 64 -6.28 -11.14 6.91
C GLY A 64 -6.82 -10.59 5.59
N LYS A 65 -8.06 -10.93 5.22
CA LYS A 65 -8.64 -10.54 3.92
C LYS A 65 -9.51 -9.29 4.03
N GLU A 66 -10.83 -9.47 4.17
CA GLU A 66 -11.80 -8.40 4.36
C GLU A 66 -12.09 -8.11 5.83
N GLY A 67 -12.57 -6.90 6.07
CA GLY A 67 -13.18 -6.53 7.32
C GLY A 67 -14.52 -7.24 7.55
N ASN A 68 -14.79 -7.57 8.80
CA ASN A 68 -16.07 -8.13 9.21
C ASN A 68 -17.13 -7.02 9.31
N ARG A 69 -18.15 -7.06 8.44
CA ARG A 69 -19.24 -6.07 8.39
C ARG A 69 -20.00 -5.92 9.72
N ASN A 70 -20.13 -7.01 10.48
CA ASN A 70 -20.78 -7.00 11.81
C ASN A 70 -19.88 -6.41 12.91
N ARG A 71 -18.63 -6.09 12.58
CA ARG A 71 -17.61 -5.49 13.45
C ARG A 71 -17.09 -4.21 12.83
N GLN A 72 -17.97 -3.38 12.23
CA GLN A 72 -17.59 -2.10 11.63
C GLN A 72 -16.47 -2.21 10.57
N ASN A 73 -16.43 -3.33 9.82
CA ASN A 73 -15.38 -3.66 8.87
C ASN A 73 -13.97 -3.81 9.47
N CYS A 74 -13.85 -4.11 10.77
CA CYS A 74 -12.58 -4.52 11.38
C CYS A 74 -12.02 -5.76 10.70
N VAL A 75 -10.73 -5.76 10.39
CA VAL A 75 -10.02 -7.00 10.02
C VAL A 75 -9.88 -7.87 11.26
N THR A 76 -10.43 -9.09 11.22
CA THR A 76 -10.47 -10.01 12.38
C THR A 76 -9.64 -11.28 12.18
N ALA A 77 -8.79 -11.34 11.17
CA ALA A 77 -7.96 -12.50 10.83
C ALA A 77 -6.53 -12.07 10.48
N GLY A 78 -5.61 -13.03 10.44
CA GLY A 78 -4.19 -12.77 10.22
C GLY A 78 -3.45 -12.28 11.47
N VAL A 79 -2.13 -12.09 11.33
CA VAL A 79 -1.22 -11.74 12.42
C VAL A 79 -1.47 -10.33 12.97
N PHE A 80 -2.14 -9.48 12.19
CA PHE A 80 -2.48 -8.11 12.56
C PHE A 80 -3.91 -7.94 13.08
N SER A 81 -4.67 -9.03 13.29
CA SER A 81 -6.09 -8.93 13.71
C SER A 81 -6.35 -8.12 14.99
N ASN A 82 -5.35 -8.00 15.86
CA ASN A 82 -5.40 -7.18 17.09
C ASN A 82 -4.63 -5.85 16.98
N PHE A 83 -4.24 -5.44 15.76
CA PHE A 83 -3.52 -4.20 15.53
C PHE A 83 -4.46 -3.00 15.74
N MET A 84 -4.08 -2.13 16.67
CA MET A 84 -4.86 -0.95 17.05
C MET A 84 -4.32 0.29 16.36
N VAL A 85 -5.20 1.02 15.68
CA VAL A 85 -4.84 2.27 15.01
C VAL A 85 -4.96 3.42 16.00
N TYR A 86 -3.92 4.25 16.03
CA TYR A 86 -3.88 5.43 16.90
C TYR A 86 -4.49 6.67 16.24
N TYR A 87 -4.59 6.70 14.91
CA TYR A 87 -4.95 7.87 14.14
C TYR A 87 -6.15 7.64 13.23
N GLY A 88 -7.08 8.60 13.20
CA GLY A 88 -8.24 8.61 12.30
C GLY A 88 -9.58 8.56 13.03
N PRO A 89 -10.71 8.40 12.30
CA PRO A 89 -10.87 8.47 10.85
C PRO A 89 -10.68 9.85 10.20
N SER A 90 -10.68 10.95 10.95
CA SER A 90 -10.40 12.28 10.38
C SER A 90 -8.96 12.74 10.62
N MET A 91 -8.49 13.74 9.85
CA MET A 91 -7.12 14.30 9.94
C MET A 91 -6.73 14.76 11.36
N ASN A 92 -7.70 15.02 12.24
CA ASN A 92 -7.45 15.57 13.58
C ASN A 92 -7.85 14.60 14.71
N GLU A 93 -8.30 13.39 14.40
CA GLU A 93 -8.86 12.51 15.42
C GLU A 93 -7.81 11.59 16.03
N ARG A 94 -7.52 11.83 17.31
CA ARG A 94 -6.60 11.05 18.16
C ARG A 94 -6.99 11.11 19.63
N PRO A 95 -6.87 9.99 20.38
CA PRO A 95 -6.59 8.64 19.91
C PRO A 95 -7.85 7.95 19.33
N SER A 96 -7.70 7.19 18.23
CA SER A 96 -8.84 6.49 17.60
C SER A 96 -9.15 5.11 18.23
N ASN A 97 -8.19 4.51 18.95
CA ASN A 97 -8.29 3.22 19.67
C ASN A 97 -9.28 2.21 19.04
N ARG A 98 -9.14 1.98 17.73
CA ARG A 98 -9.98 1.07 16.95
C ARG A 98 -9.12 0.09 16.16
N CYS A 99 -9.75 -0.93 15.60
CA CYS A 99 -9.14 -1.78 14.59
C CYS A 99 -8.89 -0.98 13.28
N PHE A 100 -7.99 -1.44 12.43
CA PHE A 100 -7.97 -0.99 11.04
C PHE A 100 -9.09 -1.68 10.24
N THR A 101 -9.60 -1.00 9.21
CA THR A 101 -10.74 -1.48 8.43
C THR A 101 -10.40 -1.77 6.98
N ARG A 102 -11.08 -2.78 6.42
CA ARG A 102 -11.07 -3.08 4.98
C ARG A 102 -12.49 -3.32 4.50
N SER A 103 -12.93 -2.60 3.48
CA SER A 103 -14.30 -2.65 2.99
C SER A 103 -14.34 -2.60 1.46
N PRO A 104 -13.91 -3.67 0.78
CA PRO A 104 -13.82 -3.67 -0.67
C PRO A 104 -15.21 -3.68 -1.31
N THR A 105 -15.36 -2.95 -2.42
CA THR A 105 -16.55 -3.04 -3.27
C THR A 105 -16.61 -4.44 -3.92
N PRO A 106 -17.77 -5.11 -3.96
CA PRO A 106 -17.89 -6.41 -4.61
C PRO A 106 -17.43 -6.36 -6.08
N GLY A 107 -16.66 -7.36 -6.51
CA GLY A 107 -16.16 -7.45 -7.89
C GLY A 107 -14.91 -6.63 -8.19
N THR A 108 -14.36 -5.89 -7.23
CA THR A 108 -13.07 -5.19 -7.44
C THR A 108 -11.92 -6.18 -7.66
N THR A 109 -11.05 -5.81 -8.59
CA THR A 109 -9.80 -6.48 -8.91
C THR A 109 -8.64 -5.52 -8.64
N PHE A 110 -7.40 -6.00 -8.57
CA PHE A 110 -6.25 -5.07 -8.52
C PHE A 110 -6.01 -4.40 -9.88
N GLY A 111 -6.61 -4.90 -10.96
CA GLY A 111 -6.74 -4.22 -12.25
C GLY A 111 -5.47 -4.17 -13.11
N CYS A 112 -4.29 -4.17 -12.52
CA CYS A 112 -3.03 -4.02 -13.23
C CYS A 112 -2.31 -5.37 -13.38
N SER A 113 -2.38 -5.93 -14.59
CA SER A 113 -1.80 -7.23 -14.91
C SER A 113 -0.29 -7.18 -14.97
N SER A 114 0.37 -8.34 -14.84
CA SER A 114 1.84 -8.42 -14.95
C SER A 114 2.35 -7.94 -16.32
N THR A 115 1.58 -8.18 -17.38
CA THR A 115 1.89 -7.71 -18.74
C THR A 115 1.77 -6.20 -18.85
N ASP A 116 0.65 -5.63 -18.39
CA ASP A 116 0.42 -4.19 -18.42
C ASP A 116 1.45 -3.45 -17.57
N PHE A 117 1.79 -4.01 -16.40
CA PHE A 117 2.82 -3.49 -15.52
C PHE A 117 4.18 -3.48 -16.21
N THR A 118 4.56 -4.57 -16.88
CA THR A 118 5.85 -4.62 -17.59
C THR A 118 5.93 -3.55 -18.68
N ILE A 119 4.91 -3.44 -19.53
CA ILE A 119 4.88 -2.54 -20.68
C ILE A 119 4.84 -1.07 -20.24
N ASN A 120 3.94 -0.74 -19.31
CA ASN A 120 3.63 0.66 -18.98
C ASN A 120 4.42 1.19 -17.78
N VAL A 121 5.03 0.31 -16.98
CA VAL A 121 5.83 0.70 -15.81
C VAL A 121 7.30 0.40 -16.06
N ILE A 122 7.68 -0.86 -16.29
CA ILE A 122 9.10 -1.21 -16.32
C ILE A 122 9.78 -0.76 -17.62
N ASP A 123 9.12 -0.93 -18.77
CA ASP A 123 9.62 -0.54 -20.10
C ASP A 123 9.35 0.93 -20.48
N GLN A 124 8.73 1.71 -19.59
CA GLN A 124 8.34 3.07 -19.88
C GLN A 124 9.52 4.06 -19.72
N LYS A 125 10.00 4.54 -20.88
CA LYS A 125 11.13 5.48 -20.99
C LYS A 125 10.77 6.90 -20.60
N ASP A 126 9.55 7.35 -20.85
CA ASP A 126 9.12 8.69 -20.47
C ASP A 126 8.82 8.71 -18.97
N THR A 127 9.56 9.53 -18.21
CA THR A 127 9.46 9.58 -16.74
C THR A 127 8.07 10.01 -16.27
N LYS A 128 7.43 10.94 -17.00
CA LYS A 128 6.10 11.43 -16.63
C LYS A 128 5.05 10.35 -16.86
N SER A 129 5.05 9.71 -18.02
CA SER A 129 4.13 8.63 -18.37
C SER A 129 4.29 7.41 -17.45
N PHE A 130 5.53 7.07 -17.09
CA PHE A 130 5.84 6.04 -16.09
C PHE A 130 5.18 6.35 -14.75
N TRP A 131 5.41 7.57 -14.25
CA TRP A 131 4.90 8.03 -12.96
C TRP A 131 3.37 8.08 -12.95
N GLU A 132 2.77 8.74 -13.95
CA GLU A 132 1.32 8.87 -14.07
C GLU A 132 0.64 7.51 -14.16
N TYR A 133 1.22 6.57 -14.91
CA TYR A 133 0.64 5.24 -15.05
C TYR A 133 0.67 4.48 -13.73
N ILE A 134 1.84 4.33 -13.10
CA ILE A 134 1.91 3.50 -11.88
C ILE A 134 1.11 4.10 -10.73
N GLU A 135 1.17 5.42 -10.49
CA GLU A 135 0.44 6.06 -9.38
C GLU A 135 -1.07 6.06 -9.65
N ASN A 136 -1.51 6.54 -10.82
CA ASN A 136 -2.94 6.77 -11.07
C ASN A 136 -3.71 5.51 -11.47
N THR A 137 -3.02 4.44 -11.89
CA THR A 137 -3.66 3.18 -12.27
C THR A 137 -3.36 2.10 -11.25
N CYS A 138 -2.23 1.40 -11.41
CA CYS A 138 -1.82 0.22 -10.66
C CYS A 138 -1.79 0.39 -9.14
N HIS A 139 -1.25 1.49 -8.63
CA HIS A 139 -1.22 1.80 -7.20
C HIS A 139 -2.62 2.12 -6.68
N ASN A 140 -3.31 3.08 -7.31
CA ASN A 140 -4.64 3.51 -6.89
C ASN A 140 -5.69 2.40 -6.97
N SER A 141 -5.59 1.50 -7.95
CA SER A 141 -6.49 0.36 -8.09
C SER A 141 -6.35 -0.62 -6.93
N VAL A 142 -5.14 -0.89 -6.44
CA VAL A 142 -4.93 -1.72 -5.24
C VAL A 142 -5.50 -1.04 -4.01
N HIS A 143 -5.25 0.26 -3.85
CA HIS A 143 -5.83 1.05 -2.76
C HIS A 143 -7.36 0.95 -2.73
N ALA A 144 -8.00 1.21 -3.87
CA ALA A 144 -9.45 1.12 -4.04
C ALA A 144 -9.98 -0.31 -3.86
N ALA A 145 -9.25 -1.32 -4.34
CA ALA A 145 -9.68 -2.71 -4.29
C ALA A 145 -9.71 -3.28 -2.88
N ILE A 146 -8.90 -2.77 -1.95
CA ILE A 146 -8.90 -3.17 -0.53
C ILE A 146 -9.98 -2.40 0.26
N GLY A 147 -10.15 -1.11 0.01
CA GLY A 147 -11.17 -0.29 0.68
C GLY A 147 -10.85 -0.01 2.16
N GLY A 148 -11.81 0.58 2.87
CA GLY A 148 -11.69 0.92 4.29
C GLY A 148 -10.60 1.97 4.53
N ASP A 149 -9.78 1.77 5.58
CA ASP A 149 -8.64 2.63 5.85
C ASP A 149 -7.63 2.61 4.69
N PHE A 150 -7.48 1.47 4.02
CA PHE A 150 -6.51 1.29 2.96
C PHE A 150 -6.76 2.19 1.74
N ALA A 151 -8.00 2.67 1.52
CA ALA A 151 -8.37 3.40 0.30
C ALA A 151 -8.30 4.94 0.42
N ASN A 152 -7.74 5.49 1.51
CA ASN A 152 -7.76 6.93 1.76
C ASN A 152 -6.46 7.42 2.41
N PHE A 153 -6.39 8.69 2.80
CA PHE A 153 -5.17 9.33 3.33
C PHE A 153 -4.61 8.66 4.59
N ILE A 154 -5.40 7.88 5.33
CA ILE A 154 -4.95 7.08 6.48
C ILE A 154 -4.55 5.64 6.11
N SER A 155 -4.29 5.34 4.82
CA SER A 155 -3.91 4.00 4.33
C SER A 155 -2.79 3.33 5.10
N THR A 156 -1.83 4.08 5.63
CA THR A 156 -0.76 3.54 6.48
C THR A 156 -1.23 2.99 7.85
N ASN A 157 -2.50 3.14 8.21
CA ASN A 157 -3.06 2.44 9.37
C ASN A 157 -3.15 0.93 9.14
N ASP A 158 -3.18 0.49 7.89
CA ASP A 158 -3.15 -0.91 7.53
C ASP A 158 -1.70 -1.38 7.34
N PRO A 159 -1.23 -2.39 8.08
CA PRO A 159 0.14 -2.89 7.95
C PRO A 159 0.51 -3.37 6.54
N LEU A 160 -0.46 -3.76 5.71
CA LEU A 160 -0.22 -4.18 4.32
C LEU A 160 0.31 -3.05 3.43
N PHE A 161 0.10 -1.79 3.83
CA PHE A 161 0.54 -0.60 3.09
C PHE A 161 2.03 -0.66 2.77
N PHE A 162 2.84 -1.09 3.74
CA PHE A 162 4.29 -1.08 3.58
C PHE A 162 4.78 -2.10 2.56
N SER A 163 4.15 -3.26 2.49
CA SER A 163 4.47 -4.26 1.46
C SER A 163 3.96 -3.85 0.07
N HIS A 164 2.81 -3.16 -0.01
CA HIS A 164 2.33 -2.56 -1.24
C HIS A 164 3.32 -1.51 -1.79
N HIS A 165 3.72 -0.54 -0.96
CA HIS A 165 4.67 0.49 -1.38
C HIS A 165 6.09 -0.03 -1.60
N ALA A 166 6.50 -1.12 -0.93
CA ALA A 166 7.76 -1.78 -1.23
C ALA A 166 7.78 -2.37 -2.65
N PHE A 167 6.64 -2.85 -3.16
CA PHE A 167 6.53 -3.28 -4.55
C PHE A 167 6.57 -2.11 -5.54
N VAL A 168 5.89 -1.01 -5.21
CA VAL A 168 5.97 0.25 -5.99
C VAL A 168 7.41 0.78 -6.05
N ASP A 169 8.13 0.74 -4.92
CA ASP A 169 9.53 1.14 -4.85
C ASP A 169 10.46 0.24 -5.66
N ALA A 170 10.24 -1.08 -5.58
CA ALA A 170 10.98 -2.05 -6.38
C ALA A 170 10.77 -1.82 -7.88
N ALA A 171 9.54 -1.51 -8.30
CA ALA A 171 9.25 -1.18 -9.69
C ALA A 171 9.93 0.11 -10.15
N TRP A 172 9.96 1.15 -9.30
CA TRP A 172 10.71 2.37 -9.58
C TRP A 172 12.21 2.09 -9.76
N PHE A 173 12.81 1.30 -8.87
CA PHE A 173 14.20 0.87 -9.00
C PHE A 173 14.45 0.09 -10.30
N LEU A 174 13.61 -0.91 -10.61
CA LEU A 174 13.75 -1.72 -11.82
C LEU A 174 13.64 -0.89 -13.09
N ARG A 175 12.74 0.10 -13.13
CA ARG A 175 12.63 1.05 -14.25
C ARG A 175 13.90 1.89 -14.38
N GLN A 176 14.45 2.41 -13.28
CA GLN A 176 15.72 3.17 -13.30
C GLN A 176 16.88 2.31 -13.83
N MET A 177 16.93 1.03 -13.46
CA MET A 177 17.94 0.10 -13.96
C MET A 177 17.77 -0.23 -15.45
N ARG A 178 16.53 -0.28 -15.95
CA ARG A 178 16.23 -0.54 -17.36
C ARG A 178 16.47 0.69 -18.26
N HIS A 179 16.29 1.88 -17.70
CA HIS A 179 16.41 3.18 -18.38
C HIS A 179 17.25 4.14 -17.52
N PRO A 180 18.59 3.96 -17.49
CA PRO A 180 19.50 4.77 -16.70
C PRO A 180 19.59 6.23 -17.19
#